data_AF-A0A7Y3AVD0-F1
#
_entry.id   AF-A0A7Y3AVD0-F1
#
_cell.length_a   1.000
_cell.length_b   1.000
_cell.length_c   1.000
_cell.angle_alpha   90.00
_cell.angle_beta   90.00
_cell.angle_gamma   90.00
#
_symmetry.space_group_name_H-M   'P 1'
#
loop_
_entity.id
_entity.type
_entity.pdbx_description
1 polymer ?
#
loop_
_entity_poly.entity_id
_entity_poly.type
_entity_poly.pdbx_seq_one_letter_code
_entity_poly.pdbx_strand_id
1 'polypeptide(L)' 'QNLFTDEMVLFLESHPYYHIESNGSSLLILKKERLLGVQEIKRMIYFGQQLHALVKHKEVSH' A
#
# COMPACT_ATOMS: atom_id res chain seq x y z
N GLN A 1 -0.18 -17.62 8.09
CA GLN A 1 0.10 -16.19 8.31
C GLN A 1 -1.15 -15.40 7.94
N ASN A 2 -1.54 -14.41 8.75
CA ASN A 2 -2.67 -13.52 8.43
C ASN A 2 -2.15 -12.22 7.84
N LEU A 3 -2.44 -11.96 6.55
CA LEU A 3 -2.07 -10.70 5.89
C LEU A 3 -2.79 -9.50 6.52
N PHE A 4 -4.07 -9.68 6.84
CA PHE A 4 -4.93 -8.67 7.46
C PHE A 4 -4.78 -8.70 8.99
N THR A 5 -3.82 -7.93 9.48
CA THR A 5 -3.69 -7.57 10.90
C THR A 5 -4.48 -6.30 11.19
N ASP A 6 -4.77 -6.01 12.46
CA ASP A 6 -5.44 -4.76 12.85
C ASP A 6 -4.67 -3.52 12.35
N GLU A 7 -3.33 -3.58 12.38
CA GLU A 7 -2.47 -2.52 11.84
C GLU A 7 -2.63 -2.36 10.32
N MET A 8 -2.68 -3.48 9.57
CA MET A 8 -2.91 -3.44 8.12
C MET A 8 -4.31 -2.90 7.79
N VAL A 9 -5.33 -3.31 8.55
CA VAL A 9 -6.71 -2.84 8.37
C VAL A 9 -6.78 -1.33 8.63
N LEU A 10 -6.25 -0.88 9.77
CA LEU A 10 -6.20 0.55 10.13
C LEU A 10 -5.40 1.38 9.11
N PHE A 11 -4.30 0.83 8.58
CA PHE A 11 -3.53 1.47 7.52
C PHE A 11 -4.38 1.66 6.25
N LEU A 12 -5.10 0.62 5.81
CA LEU A 12 -5.94 0.71 4.62
C LEU A 12 -7.10 1.70 4.81
N GLU A 13 -7.70 1.76 6.00
CA GLU A 13 -8.80 2.69 6.33
C GLU A 13 -8.35 4.15 6.46
N SER A 14 -7.09 4.39 6.85
CA SER A 14 -6.53 5.75 7.03
C SER A 14 -6.05 6.40 5.73
N HIS A 15 -6.06 5.67 4.60
CA HIS A 15 -5.57 6.14 3.31
C HIS A 15 -6.68 6.17 2.24
N PRO A 16 -6.50 6.94 1.16
CA PRO A 16 -7.43 6.90 0.03
C PRO A 16 -7.58 5.49 -0.54
N TYR A 17 -8.76 5.20 -1.09
CA TYR A 17 -9.03 3.93 -1.73
C TYR A 17 -8.19 3.77 -3.00
N TYR A 18 -7.23 2.84 -2.96
CA TYR A 18 -6.41 2.43 -4.09
C TYR A 18 -6.77 1.01 -4.51
N HIS A 19 -6.66 0.75 -5.81
CA HIS A 19 -6.73 -0.61 -6.34
C HIS A 19 -5.34 -1.24 -6.26
N ILE A 20 -5.22 -2.38 -5.60
CA ILE A 20 -3.94 -3.05 -5.35
C ILE A 20 -4.00 -4.46 -5.93
N GLU A 21 -3.07 -4.78 -6.82
CA GLU A 21 -2.91 -6.13 -7.39
C GLU A 21 -1.52 -6.67 -7.08
N SER A 22 -1.41 -8.00 -7.01
CA SER A 22 -0.14 -8.71 -6.81
C SER A 22 -0.01 -9.86 -7.79
N ASN A 23 1.20 -10.07 -8.30
CA ASN A 23 1.56 -11.27 -9.06
C ASN A 23 2.47 -12.23 -8.27
N GLY A 24 2.65 -11.98 -6.96
CA GLY A 24 3.52 -12.76 -6.08
C GLY A 24 4.96 -12.26 -5.95
N SER A 25 5.47 -11.48 -6.90
CA SER A 25 6.81 -10.85 -6.82
C SER A 25 6.77 -9.33 -6.70
N SER A 26 5.65 -8.71 -7.05
CA SER A 26 5.51 -7.27 -7.13
C SER A 26 4.07 -6.84 -6.87
N LEU A 27 3.90 -5.59 -6.45
CA LEU A 27 2.61 -4.96 -6.23
C LEU A 27 2.36 -3.85 -7.25
N LEU A 28 1.16 -3.81 -7.80
CA LEU A 28 0.66 -2.74 -8.64
C LEU A 28 -0.38 -1.95 -7.85
N ILE A 29 -0.18 -0.63 -7.71
CA ILE A 29 -1.07 0.28 -6.99
C ILE A 29 -1.63 1.30 -7.98
N LEU A 30 -2.94 1.32 -8.16
CA LEU A 30 -3.64 2.18 -9.12
C LEU A 30 -4.64 3.09 -8.42
N LYS A 31 -4.77 4.31 -8.93
CA LYS A 31 -5.85 5.24 -8.58
C LYS A 31 -6.63 5.56 -9.85
N LYS A 32 -7.96 5.43 -9.82
CA LYS A 32 -8.83 5.64 -10.98
C LYS A 32 -9.13 7.13 -11.20
N GLU A 33 -8.11 7.91 -11.55
CA GLU A 33 -8.27 9.34 -11.87
C GLU A 33 -7.57 9.68 -13.19
N ARG A 34 -8.20 10.54 -14.00
CA ARG A 34 -7.74 10.88 -15.36
C ARG A 34 -6.46 11.72 -15.37
N LEU A 35 -6.28 12.57 -14.35
CA LEU A 35 -5.14 13.46 -14.19
C LEU A 35 -4.80 13.58 -12.71
N LEU A 36 -3.65 13.06 -12.31
CA LEU A 36 -3.11 13.24 -10.96
C LEU A 36 -2.25 14.49 -10.90
N GLY A 37 -2.46 15.32 -9.88
CA GLY A 37 -1.53 16.39 -9.55
C GLY A 37 -0.27 15.85 -8.90
N VAL A 38 0.76 16.69 -8.82
CA VAL A 38 2.04 16.36 -8.16
C VAL A 38 1.82 15.92 -6.70
N GLN A 39 0.83 16.48 -6.01
CA GLN A 39 0.50 16.12 -4.64
C GLN A 39 -0.12 14.72 -4.53
N GLU A 40 -1.04 14.32 -5.43
CA GLU A 40 -1.52 12.93 -5.46
C GLU A 40 -0.39 11.95 -5.73
N ILE A 41 0.49 12.24 -6.69
CA ILE A 41 1.62 11.36 -7.03
C ILE A 41 2.51 11.15 -5.80
N LYS A 42 2.85 12.22 -5.07
CA LYS A 42 3.62 12.13 -3.81
C LYS A 42 2.92 11.28 -2.76
N ARG A 43 1.60 11.44 -2.60
CA ARG A 43 0.80 10.64 -1.67
C ARG A 43 0.78 9.16 -2.05
N MET A 44 0.70 8.83 -3.34
CA MET A 44 0.76 7.44 -3.82
C MET A 44 2.13 6.80 -3.57
N ILE A 45 3.22 7.54 -3.79
CA ILE A 45 4.58 7.07 -3.47
C ILE A 45 4.71 6.79 -1.98
N TYR A 46 4.27 7.72 -1.13
CA TYR A 46 4.34 7.57 0.32
C TYR A 46 3.49 6.40 0.82
N PHE A 47 2.28 6.22 0.26
CA PHE A 47 1.43 5.06 0.53
C PHE A 47 2.16 3.75 0.20
N GLY A 48 2.78 3.65 -0.99
CA GLY A 48 3.52 2.44 -1.39
C GLY A 48 4.70 2.13 -0.48
N GLN A 49 5.44 3.15 -0.02
CA GLN A 49 6.54 2.99 0.93
C GLN A 49 6.08 2.44 2.29
N GLN A 50 5.00 2.99 2.84
CA GLN A 50 4.43 2.53 4.11
C GLN A 50 3.85 1.12 3.99
N LEU A 51 3.12 0.82 2.91
CA LEU A 51 2.59 -0.52 2.66
C LEU A 51 3.72 -1.54 2.56
N HIS A 52 4.80 -1.20 1.85
CA HIS A 52 5.98 -2.07 1.76
C HIS A 52 6.60 -2.33 3.14
N ALA A 53 6.73 -1.30 3.99
CA ALA A 53 7.24 -1.46 5.35
C ALA A 53 6.34 -2.38 6.21
N LEU A 54 5.03 -2.23 6.14
CA LEU A 54 4.06 -3.07 6.85
C LEU A 54 4.14 -4.54 6.41
N VAL A 55 4.30 -4.79 5.11
CA VAL A 55 4.46 -6.14 4.57
C VAL A 55 5.82 -6.74 4.94
N LYS A 56 6.91 -5.94 4.86
CA LYS A 56 8.29 -6.35 5.18
C LYS A 56 8.56 -6.55 6.66
N HIS A 57 7.84 -5.88 7.57
CA HIS A 57 8.02 -6.07 9.02
C HIS A 57 7.79 -7.53 9.46
N LYS A 58 7.17 -8.37 8.61
CA LYS A 58 7.07 -9.83 8.80
C LYS A 58 8.30 -10.64 8.37
N GLU A 59 9.20 -10.08 7.57
CA GLU A 59 10.38 -10.81 7.06
C GLU A 59 11.58 -10.80 8.03
N VAL A 60 11.63 -9.90 9.02
CA VAL A 60 12.81 -9.72 9.90
C VAL A 60 12.66 -10.43 11.27
N SER A 61 11.65 -11.27 11.44
CA SER A 61 11.44 -12.05 12.67
C SER A 61 11.73 -13.53 12.46
N HIS A 62 12.89 -13.87 11.89
CA HIS A 62 13.48 -15.21 11.90
C HIS A 62 14.93 -15.12 12.40
#